data_AF-A0A7D9L3A1-F1
#
_entry.id   AF-A0A7D9L3A1-F1
#
_cell.length_a   1.000
_cell.length_b   1.000
_cell.length_c   1.000
_cell.angle_alpha   90.00
_cell.angle_beta   90.00
_cell.angle_gamma   90.00
#
_symmetry.space_group_name_H-M   'P 1'
#
loop_
_entity.id
_entity.type
_entity.pdbx_description
1 polymer ?
#
loop_
_entity_poly.entity_id
_entity_poly.type
_entity_poly.pdbx_seq_one_letter_code
_entity_poly.pdbx_strand_id
1 'polypeptide(L)' 'HLSIDIEYKLNKDLVNAQKWLSANKLTLNNEKTKYMIIGYRQRLKNLDHVPKISINGHQIERVYKKEAL' A
#
# COMPACT_ATOMS: atom_id res chain seq x y z
N HIS A 1 -13.93 -11.71 1.09
CA HIS A 1 -13.03 -12.21 2.18
C HIS A 1 -11.55 -11.94 1.87
N LEU A 2 -11.08 -12.24 0.64
CA LEU A 2 -9.69 -12.01 0.18
C LEU A 2 -9.18 -10.56 0.34
N SER A 3 -10.06 -9.57 0.21
CA SER A 3 -9.73 -8.14 0.29
C SER A 3 -9.39 -7.67 1.71
N ILE A 4 -10.08 -8.20 2.73
CA ILE A 4 -9.78 -7.90 4.14
C ILE A 4 -8.41 -8.47 4.53
N ASP A 5 -8.10 -9.68 4.04
CA ASP A 5 -6.83 -10.34 4.31
C ASP A 5 -5.64 -9.60 3.70
N ILE A 6 -5.78 -9.09 2.47
CA ILE A 6 -4.68 -8.38 1.81
C ILE A 6 -4.44 -7.01 2.45
N GLU A 7 -5.49 -6.28 2.81
CA GLU A 7 -5.39 -4.99 3.48
C GLU A 7 -4.67 -5.14 4.83
N TYR A 8 -5.11 -6.10 5.66
CA TYR A 8 -4.52 -6.33 6.97
C TYR A 8 -3.04 -6.75 6.86
N LYS A 9 -2.73 -7.70 5.99
CA LYS A 9 -1.35 -8.19 5.82
C LYS A 9 -0.42 -7.10 5.29
N LEU A 10 -0.84 -6.35 4.27
CA LEU A 10 -0.03 -5.27 3.70
C LEU A 10 0.25 -4.16 4.73
N ASN A 11 -0.77 -3.72 5.47
CA ASN A 11 -0.58 -2.70 6.50
C ASN A 11 0.33 -3.20 7.62
N LYS A 12 0.20 -4.47 8.03
CA LYS A 12 1.09 -5.08 9.03
C LYS A 12 2.55 -5.09 8.55
N ASP A 13 2.80 -5.46 7.30
CA ASP A 13 4.14 -5.50 6.73
C ASP A 13 4.73 -4.09 6.58
N LEU A 14 3.92 -3.11 6.18
CA LEU A 14 4.32 -1.70 6.09
C LEU A 14 4.68 -1.10 7.45
N VAL A 15 4.00 -1.49 8.53
CA VAL A 15 4.40 -1.09 9.89
C VAL A 15 5.79 -1.61 10.24
N ASN A 16 6.11 -2.85 9.85
CA ASN A 16 7.44 -3.41 10.09
C ASN A 16 8.51 -2.73 9.23
N ALA A 17 8.22 -2.48 7.95
CA ALA A 17 9.10 -1.72 7.06
C ALA A 17 9.36 -0.31 7.62
N GLN A 18 8.33 0.35 8.14
CA GLN A 18 8.45 1.67 8.74
C GLN A 18 9.35 1.65 9.98
N LYS A 19 9.20 0.67 10.87
CA LYS A 19 10.09 0.51 12.04
C LYS A 19 11.54 0.38 11.60
N TRP A 20 11.80 -0.41 10.55
CA TRP A 20 13.13 -0.58 10.00
C TRP A 20 13.67 0.73 9.41
N LEU A 21 12.88 1.47 8.63
CA LEU A 21 13.28 2.77 8.07
C LEU A 21 13.64 3.76 9.19
N SER A 22 12.79 3.89 10.21
CA SER A 22 13.04 4.76 11.35
C SER A 22 14.30 4.38 12.13
N ALA A 23 14.56 3.08 12.35
CA ALA A 23 15.79 2.61 12.98
C ALA A 23 17.05 2.98 12.18
N ASN A 24 16.92 3.15 10.87
CA ASN A 24 17.99 3.54 9.96
C ASN A 24 17.98 5.05 9.62
N LYS A 25 17.23 5.88 10.35
CA LYS A 25 17.08 7.33 10.10
C LYS A 25 16.58 7.65 8.68
N LEU A 26 15.80 6.75 8.09
CA LEU A 26 15.11 6.92 6.82
C LEU A 26 13.64 7.24 7.05
N THR A 27 13.07 8.04 6.16
CA THR A 27 11.66 8.45 6.19
C THR A 27 11.08 8.42 4.79
N LEU A 28 9.84 7.93 4.66
CA LEU A 28 9.08 8.05 3.43
C LEU A 28 8.34 9.37 3.40
N ASN A 29 8.44 10.09 2.28
CA ASN A 29 7.60 11.26 2.04
C ASN A 29 6.19 10.77 1.66
N ASN A 30 5.29 10.75 2.63
CA ASN A 30 3.93 10.26 2.45
C ASN A 30 3.15 11.03 1.35
N GLU A 31 3.36 12.34 1.21
CA GLU A 31 2.67 13.16 0.20
C GLU A 31 3.07 12.76 -1.23
N LYS A 32 4.32 12.33 -1.41
CA LYS A 32 4.85 11.88 -2.72
C LYS A 32 4.71 10.37 -2.92
N THR A 33 4.29 9.63 -1.89
CA THR A 33 4.23 8.16 -1.94
C THR A 33 2.85 7.71 -2.37
N LYS A 34 2.79 7.07 -3.54
CA LYS A 34 1.58 6.41 -4.06
C LYS A 34 1.81 4.91 -4.17
N TYR A 35 0.76 4.11 -4.18
CA TYR A 35 0.86 2.65 -4.35
C TYR A 35 0.06 2.12 -5.54
N MET A 36 0.44 0.94 -6.05
CA MET A 36 -0.25 0.26 -7.14
C MET A 36 -0.38 -1.23 -6.83
N ILE A 37 -1.55 -1.80 -7.10
CA ILE A 37 -1.79 -3.25 -7.01
C ILE A 37 -1.69 -3.84 -8.41
N ILE A 38 -0.74 -4.75 -8.60
CA ILE A 38 -0.51 -5.45 -9.87
C ILE A 38 -0.88 -6.92 -9.68
N GLY A 39 -1.69 -7.45 -10.58
CA GLY A 39 -2.12 -8.85 -10.54
C GLY A 39 -3.01 -9.22 -11.73
N TYR A 40 -3.36 -10.50 -11.83
CA TYR A 40 -4.26 -10.98 -12.86
C TYR A 40 -5.64 -10.31 -12.77
N ARG A 41 -6.19 -9.90 -13.92
CA ARG A 41 -7.50 -9.22 -14.00
C ARG A 41 -8.60 -9.96 -13.24
N GLN A 42 -8.66 -11.29 -13.36
CA GLN A 42 -9.65 -12.12 -12.66
C GLN A 42 -9.54 -12.00 -11.13
N ARG A 43 -8.32 -12.00 -10.59
CA ARG A 43 -8.08 -11.85 -9.15
C ARG A 43 -8.37 -10.43 -8.67
N LEU A 44 -8.04 -9.42 -9.47
CA LEU A 44 -8.32 -8.03 -9.16
C LEU A 44 -9.83 -7.69 -9.23
N LYS A 45 -10.57 -8.35 -10.12
CA LYS A 45 -12.05 -8.24 -10.20
C LYS A 45 -12.74 -8.79 -8.95
N ASN A 46 -12.13 -9.78 -8.29
CA ASN A 46 -12.66 -10.39 -7.07
C ASN A 46 -12.26 -9.64 -5.79
N LEU A 47 -11.67 -8.45 -5.90
CA LEU A 47 -11.46 -7.59 -4.76
C LEU A 47 -12.79 -6.90 -4.44
N ASP A 48 -13.44 -7.34 -3.35
CA ASP A 48 -14.72 -6.78 -2.88
C ASP A 48 -14.65 -5.26 -2.61
N HIS A 49 -13.44 -4.75 -2.35
CA HIS A 49 -13.15 -3.33 -2.20
C HIS A 49 -11.68 -3.04 -2.55
N VAL A 50 -11.38 -1.76 -2.76
CA VAL A 50 -9.99 -1.28 -2.88
C VAL A 50 -9.35 -1.28 -1.48
N PRO A 51 -8.23 -2.00 -1.26
CA PRO A 51 -7.55 -2.01 0.03
C PRO A 51 -7.13 -0.60 0.47
N LYS A 52 -7.38 -0.24 1.72
CA LYS A 52 -6.90 0.99 2.34
C LYS A 52 -5.50 0.74 2.89
N ILE A 53 -4.51 1.29 2.21
CA ILE A 53 -3.11 1.16 2.60
C ILE A 53 -2.66 2.44 3.29
N SER A 54 -1.96 2.31 4.41
CA SER A 54 -1.46 3.41 5.21
C SER A 54 0.03 3.27 5.50
N ILE A 55 0.75 4.39 5.47
CA ILE A 55 2.16 4.51 5.87
C ILE A 55 2.26 5.65 6.90
N ASN A 56 2.91 5.39 8.04
CA ASN A 56 2.95 6.32 9.18
C ASN A 56 1.56 6.75 9.69
N GLY A 57 0.54 5.89 9.56
CA GLY A 57 -0.83 6.26 9.92
C GLY A 57 -1.54 7.18 8.92
N HIS A 58 -0.88 7.56 7.83
CA HIS A 58 -1.49 8.32 6.73
C HIS A 58 -1.90 7.37 5.61
N GLN A 59 -3.15 7.48 5.16
CA GLN A 59 -3.61 6.72 4.00
C GLN A 59 -2.91 7.22 2.74
N ILE A 60 -2.34 6.30 1.96
CA ILE A 60 -1.63 6.63 0.71
C ILE A 60 -2.54 6.45 -0.51
N GLU A 61 -2.31 7.27 -1.53
CA GLU A 61 -3.11 7.26 -2.76
C GLU A 61 -2.82 6.02 -3.60
N ARG A 62 -3.88 5.39 -4.14
CA ARG A 62 -3.75 4.33 -5.14
C ARG A 62 -3.67 4.92 -6.54
N VAL A 63 -2.64 4.55 -7.28
CA VAL A 63 -2.54 4.82 -8.72
C VAL A 63 -2.82 3.57 -9.56
N TYR A 64 -3.36 3.80 -10.75
CA TYR A 64 -3.74 2.77 -11.71
C TYR A 64 -2.90 2.79 -12.98
N LYS A 65 -2.11 3.84 -13.18
CA LYS A 65 -1.20 4.05 -14.31
C LYS A 65 0.06 4.74 -13.80
N LYS A 66 1.20 4.55 -14.47
CA LYS A 66 2.38 5.40 -14.25
C LYS A 66 2.01 6.81 -14.70
N GLU A 67 2.11 7.80 -13.82
CA GLU A 67 2.22 9.21 -14.26
C GLU A 67 3.55 9.32 -15.03
N ALA A 68 3.51 9.85 -16.25
CA ALA A 68 4.71 10.10 -17.03
C ALA A 68 5.49 11.23 -16.35
N LEU A 69 6.79 11.00 -16.12
CA LEU A 69 7.74 12.02 -15.63
C LEU A 69 7.95 13.10 -16.68
#